data_AF-A0A845KNA6-F1
#
_entry.id   AF-A0A845KNA6-F1
#
_cell.length_a   1.000
_cell.length_b   1.000
_cell.length_c   1.000
_cell.angle_alpha   90.00
_cell.angle_beta   90.00
_cell.angle_gamma   90.00
#
_symmetry.space_group_name_H-M   'P 1'
#
loop_
_entity.id
_entity.type
_entity.pdbx_description
1 polymer ?
#
loop_
_entity_poly.entity_id
_entity_poly.type
_entity_poly.pdbx_seq_one_letter_code
_entity_poly.pdbx_strand_id
1 'polypeptide(L)' 'MNHYDANGNKTGSSHQGLLGGMNHYDAKGNKTGSSHQGILGGVNHYDEKGKKTGHSNHGILGGWNHYDD' A
#
# COMPACT_ATOMS: atom_id res chain seq x y z
N MET A 1 -1.61 -11.08 0.32
CA MET A 1 -1.14 -11.23 -1.08
C MET A 1 0.37 -11.26 -1.10
N ASN A 2 0.97 -12.28 -1.71
CA ASN A 2 2.41 -12.31 -1.94
C ASN A 2 2.72 -11.60 -3.27
N HIS A 3 3.86 -10.91 -3.32
CA HIS A 3 4.37 -10.25 -4.52
C HIS A 3 5.57 -11.02 -5.02
N TYR A 4 5.64 -11.21 -6.34
CA TYR A 4 6.71 -11.94 -7.00
C TYR A 4 7.28 -11.10 -8.15
N ASP A 5 8.58 -11.25 -8.43
CA ASP A 5 9.20 -10.68 -9.62
C ASP A 5 8.86 -11.50 -10.88
N ALA A 6 9.33 -11.04 -12.05
CA ALA A 6 9.13 -11.74 -13.32
C ALA A 6 9.78 -13.13 -13.39
N ASN A 7 10.73 -13.41 -12.48
CA ASN A 7 11.40 -14.71 -12.38
C ASN A 7 10.71 -15.64 -11.37
N GLY A 8 9.64 -15.20 -10.70
CA GLY A 8 8.89 -15.97 -9.71
C GLY A 8 9.48 -15.91 -8.29
N ASN A 9 10.45 -15.04 -8.01
CA ASN A 9 10.99 -14.87 -6.66
C ASN A 9 10.08 -13.98 -5.83
N LYS A 10 9.84 -14.34 -4.56
CA LYS A 10 9.06 -13.52 -3.64
C LYS A 10 9.79 -12.20 -3.36
N THR A 11 9.20 -11.08 -3.75
CA THR A 11 9.73 -9.73 -3.51
C THR A 11 9.12 -9.08 -2.27
N GLY A 12 7.95 -9.56 -1.84
CA GLY A 12 7.28 -9.04 -0.66
C GLY A 12 5.93 -9.67 -0.40
N SER A 13 5.19 -9.09 0.53
CA SER A 13 3.82 -9.50 0.83
C SER A 13 3.00 -8.35 1.42
N SER A 14 1.69 -8.42 1.22
CA SER A 14 0.71 -7.51 1.76
C SER A 14 -0.32 -8.26 2.59
N HIS A 15 -0.65 -7.74 3.76
CA HIS A 15 -1.58 -8.35 4.70
C HIS A 15 -2.64 -7.35 5.12
N GLN A 16 -3.90 -7.80 5.24
CA GLN A 16 -4.95 -6.94 5.74
C GLN A 16 -4.67 -6.60 7.21
N GLY A 17 -4.68 -5.31 7.52
CA GLY A 17 -4.48 -4.78 8.86
C GLY A 17 -5.75 -4.84 9.68
N LEU A 18 -5.59 -4.86 11.01
CA LEU A 18 -6.68 -4.94 11.98
C LEU A 18 -7.71 -3.79 11.86
N LEU A 19 -7.31 -2.63 11.33
CA LEU A 19 -8.14 -1.43 11.22
C LEU A 19 -8.65 -1.19 9.78
N GLY A 20 -8.74 -2.23 8.95
CA GLY A 20 -9.29 -2.11 7.59
C GLY A 20 -8.31 -1.55 6.54
N GLY A 21 -7.01 -1.50 6.87
CA GLY A 21 -5.93 -1.17 5.92
C GLY A 21 -5.21 -2.39 5.35
N MET A 22 -4.14 -2.15 4.62
CA MET A 22 -3.20 -3.14 4.09
C MET A 22 -1.79 -2.80 4.59
N ASN A 23 -1.09 -3.75 5.19
CA ASN A 23 0.31 -3.62 5.57
C ASN A 23 1.18 -4.23 4.47
N HIS A 24 2.29 -3.57 4.11
CA HIS A 24 3.24 -4.03 3.11
C HIS A 24 4.55 -4.45 3.77
N TYR A 25 5.12 -5.54 3.29
CA TYR A 25 6.34 -6.16 3.80
C TYR A 25 7.27 -6.51 2.64
N ASP A 26 8.58 -6.37 2.86
CA ASP A 26 9.61 -6.84 1.93
C ASP A 26 9.74 -8.38 1.94
N ALA A 27 10.62 -8.90 1.08
CA ALA A 27 10.92 -10.33 1.01
C ALA A 27 11.49 -10.91 2.32
N LYS A 28 12.10 -10.07 3.17
CA LYS A 28 12.68 -10.43 4.46
C LYS A 28 11.65 -10.39 5.60
N GLY A 29 10.44 -9.90 5.34
CA GLY A 29 9.37 -9.75 6.32
C GLY A 29 9.40 -8.43 7.11
N ASN A 30 10.22 -7.46 6.71
CA ASN A 30 10.21 -6.12 7.31
C ASN A 30 9.05 -5.32 6.77
N LYS A 31 8.33 -4.62 7.64
CA LYS A 31 7.25 -3.72 7.23
C LYS A 31 7.86 -2.55 6.47
N THR A 32 7.48 -2.38 5.21
CA THR A 32 7.93 -1.26 4.36
C THR A 32 6.93 -0.12 4.33
N GLY A 33 5.67 -0.39 4.68
CA GLY A 33 4.62 0.62 4.72
C GLY A 33 3.24 0.05 5.00
N SER A 34 2.22 0.91 4.87
CA SER A 34 0.82 0.51 4.95
C SER A 34 -0.07 1.46 4.16
N SER A 35 -1.19 0.95 3.66
CA SER A 35 -2.20 1.72 2.94
C SER A 35 -3.55 1.60 3.64
N HIS A 36 -4.28 2.70 3.80
CA HIS A 36 -5.60 2.70 4.43
C HIS A 36 -6.61 3.41 3.55
N GLN A 37 -7.84 2.90 3.48
CA GLN A 37 -8.92 3.64 2.82
C GLN A 37 -9.17 4.95 3.56
N GLY A 38 -9.11 6.06 2.83
CA GLY A 38 -9.43 7.39 3.29
C GLY A 38 -10.93 7.65 3.25
N ILE A 39 -11.37 8.59 4.08
CA ILE A 39 -12.80 8.91 4.31
C ILE A 39 -13.49 9.43 3.02
N LEU A 40 -12.74 9.96 2.05
CA LEU A 40 -13.25 10.51 0.80
C LEU A 40 -13.10 9.56 -0.40
N GLY A 41 -12.95 8.26 -0.16
CA GLY A 41 -12.82 7.25 -1.23
C GLY A 41 -11.40 7.12 -1.82
N GLY A 42 -10.41 7.80 -1.24
CA GLY A 42 -9.00 7.61 -1.55
C GLY A 42 -8.35 6.48 -0.76
N VAL A 43 -7.09 6.19 -1.03
CA VAL A 43 -6.22 5.31 -0.25
C VAL A 43 -5.01 6.12 0.19
N ASN A 44 -4.83 6.29 1.50
CA ASN A 44 -3.65 6.94 2.07
C ASN A 44 -2.51 5.93 2.17
N HIS A 45 -1.30 6.34 1.81
CA HIS A 45 -0.08 5.57 1.93
C HIS A 45 0.76 6.09 3.08
N TYR A 46 1.34 5.17 3.83
CA TYR A 46 2.19 5.43 4.98
C TYR A 46 3.48 4.64 4.86
N ASP A 47 4.59 5.22 5.27
CA ASP A 47 5.87 4.52 5.37
C ASP A 47 5.91 3.53 6.55
N GLU A 48 7.04 2.84 6.69
CA GLU A 48 7.35 1.92 7.78
C GLU A 48 7.21 2.56 9.18
N LYS A 49 7.38 3.89 9.29
CA LYS A 49 7.28 4.66 10.54
C LYS A 49 5.87 5.16 10.81
N GLY A 50 4.92 4.87 9.91
CA GLY A 50 3.54 5.35 10.00
C GLY A 50 3.36 6.81 9.60
N LYS A 51 4.36 7.43 8.96
CA LYS A 51 4.22 8.76 8.39
C LYS A 51 3.51 8.66 7.04
N LYS A 52 2.48 9.48 6.83
CA LYS A 52 1.80 9.57 5.53
C LYS A 52 2.81 10.04 4.48
N THR A 53 3.00 9.24 3.44
CA THR A 53 3.89 9.55 2.30
C THR A 53 3.14 10.01 1.07
N GLY A 54 1.84 9.76 1.02
CA GLY A 54 1.02 10.17 -0.09
C GLY A 54 -0.39 9.64 0.02
N HIS A 55 -1.17 9.87 -1.03
CA HIS A 55 -2.49 9.29 -1.16
C HIS A 55 -2.83 9.07 -2.62
N SER A 56 -3.56 8.00 -2.91
CA SER A 56 -4.08 7.70 -4.23
C SER A 56 -5.59 7.85 -4.20
N ASN A 57 -6.16 8.70 -5.07
CA ASN A 57 -7.60 8.73 -5.24
C ASN A 57 -8.01 7.80 -6.38
N HIS A 58 -9.11 7.07 -6.19
CA HIS A 58 -9.76 6.36 -7.29
C HIS A 58 -10.31 7.41 -8.25
N GLY A 59 -9.69 7.58 -9.42
CA GLY A 59 -10.17 8.50 -10.43
C GLY A 59 -11.53 8.05 -10.96
N ILE A 60 -12.42 9.01 -11.21
CA ILE A 60 -13.77 8.81 -11.78
C ILE A 60 -13.77 8.01 -13.11
N LEU A 61 -12.61 7.87 -13.75
CA LEU A 61 -12.43 7.15 -15.02
C LEU A 61 -11.71 5.79 -14.89
N GLY A 62 -11.64 5.21 -13.68
CA GLY A 62 -11.11 3.86 -13.46
C GLY A 62 -9.57 3.76 -13.36
N GLY A 63 -8.88 4.88 -13.12
CA GLY A 63 -7.43 4.94 -12.91
C GLY A 63 -7.07 5.43 -11.50
N TRP A 64 -5.99 4.88 -10.93
CA TRP A 64 -5.42 5.37 -9.66
C TRP A 64 -4.60 6.63 -9.92
N ASN A 65 -5.05 7.79 -9.43
CA ASN A 65 -4.25 9.01 -9.49
C ASN A 65 -3.36 9.07 -8.24
N HIS A 66 -2.04 9.06 -8.41
CA HIS A 66 -1.06 9.24 -7.35
C HIS A 66 -0.78 10.74 -7.16
N TYR A 67 -0.97 11.24 -5.93
CA TYR A 67 -0.50 12.56 -5.52
C TYR A 67 0.56 12.36 -4.43
N ASP A 68 1.79 12.78 -4.71
CA ASP A 68 2.85 12.89 -3.72
C ASP A 68 2.60 14.16 -2.88
N ASP A 69 2.65 14.02 -1.55
CA ASP A 69 2.45 15.09 -0.54
C ASP A 69 3.80 15.74 -0.18
#